data_AF-A0A2V9GCW6-F1
#
_entry.id   AF-A0A2V9GCW6-F1
#
_cell.length_a   1.000
_cell.length_b   1.000
_cell.length_c   1.000
_cell.angle_alpha   90.00
_cell.angle_beta   90.00
_cell.angle_gamma   90.00
#
_symmetry.space_group_name_H-M   'P 1'
#
loop_
_entity.id
_entity.type
_entity.pdbx_description
1 polymer ?
#
loop_
_entity_poly.entity_id
_entity_poly.type
_entity_poly.pdbx_seq_one_letter_code
_entity_poly.pdbx_strand_id
1 'polypeptide(L)' 'MSLAWSLGQKPFIVPIPGTRNIDHLSENLGAINVQLTPADLREIDTAVSKIKVHGGRMNEEQMKVVDQTA' A
#
# COMPACT_ATOMS: atom_id res chain seq x y z
N MET A 1 0.05 -9.29 -1.85
CA MET A 1 1.50 -8.95 -1.97
C MET A 1 1.87 -7.57 -1.42
N SER A 2 1.14 -6.49 -1.73
CA SER A 2 1.44 -5.13 -1.23
C SER A 2 1.40 -4.99 0.30
N LEU A 3 0.52 -5.74 0.98
CA LEU A 3 0.40 -5.73 2.44
C LEU A 3 1.65 -6.27 3.15
N ALA A 4 2.27 -7.32 2.62
CA ALA A 4 3.49 -7.90 3.17
C ALA A 4 4.68 -6.91 3.06
N TRP A 5 4.78 -6.22 1.92
CA TRP A 5 5.77 -5.15 1.75
C TRP A 5 5.53 -4.00 2.73
N SER A 6 4.28 -3.58 2.92
CA SER A 6 3.92 -2.51 3.87
C SER A 6 4.28 -2.89 5.33
N LEU A 7 4.00 -4.13 5.74
CA LEU A 7 4.38 -4.67 7.05
C LEU A 7 5.90 -4.76 7.23
N GLY A 8 6.65 -5.03 6.15
CA GLY A 8 8.11 -5.14 6.18
C GLY A 8 8.86 -3.80 6.24
N GLN A 9 8.17 -2.67 6.03
CA GLN A 9 8.84 -1.37 5.93
C GLN A 9 9.32 -0.82 7.29
N LYS A 10 8.46 -0.85 8.33
CA LYS A 10 8.79 -0.36 9.69
C LYS A 10 7.93 -1.09 10.73
N PRO A 11 8.45 -1.32 11.96
CA PRO A 11 7.75 -2.10 12.99
C PRO A 11 6.44 -1.46 13.49
N PHE A 12 6.22 -0.18 13.23
CA PHE A 12 5.02 0.55 13.66
C PHE A 12 4.00 0.78 12.53
N ILE A 13 4.22 0.24 11.33
CA ILE A 13 3.27 0.34 10.23
C ILE A 13 2.24 -0.77 10.34
N VAL A 14 0.97 -0.38 10.51
CA VAL A 14 -0.18 -1.30 10.56
C VAL A 14 -1.11 -0.98 9.37
N PRO A 15 -1.09 -1.79 8.29
CA PRO A 15 -2.01 -1.58 7.18
C PRO A 15 -3.44 -1.96 7.60
N ILE A 16 -4.41 -1.17 7.17
CA ILE A 16 -5.85 -1.38 7.43
C ILE A 16 -6.62 -1.65 6.13
N PRO A 17 -6.38 -2.81 5.48
CA PRO A 17 -7.06 -3.12 4.22
C PRO A 17 -8.56 -3.35 4.45
N GLY A 18 -9.39 -2.60 3.73
CA GLY A 18 -10.82 -2.86 3.65
C GLY A 18 -11.16 -3.70 2.41
N THR A 19 -11.99 -4.72 2.57
CA THR A 19 -12.55 -5.50 1.44
C THR A 19 -13.96 -5.98 1.77
N ARG A 20 -14.80 -6.14 0.75
CA ARG A 20 -16.14 -6.77 0.85
C ARG A 20 -16.15 -8.22 0.35
N ASN A 21 -15.04 -8.70 -0.21
CA ASN A 21 -14.89 -10.05 -0.73
C ASN A 21 -14.10 -10.91 0.28
N ILE A 22 -14.65 -12.07 0.62
CA ILE A 22 -14.08 -13.03 1.58
C ILE A 22 -12.77 -13.66 1.09
N ASP A 23 -12.62 -13.86 -0.23
CA ASP A 23 -11.40 -14.42 -0.81
C ASP A 23 -10.25 -13.43 -0.67
N HIS A 24 -10.52 -12.14 -0.94
CA HIS A 24 -9.55 -11.07 -0.70
C HIS A 24 -9.23 -10.89 0.78
N LEU A 25 -10.19 -11.12 1.69
CA LEU A 25 -9.91 -11.09 3.12
C LEU A 25 -8.89 -12.19 3.47
N SER A 26 -9.11 -13.40 2.97
CA SER A 26 -8.22 -14.54 3.20
C SER A 26 -6.82 -14.30 2.62
N GLU A 27 -6.74 -13.74 1.41
CA GLU A 27 -5.48 -13.35 0.78
C GLU A 27 -4.75 -12.25 1.58
N ASN A 28 -5.48 -11.22 2.03
CA ASN A 28 -4.93 -10.12 2.81
C ASN A 28 -4.36 -10.61 4.15
N LEU A 29 -5.06 -11.52 4.83
CA LEU A 29 -4.57 -12.17 6.05
C LEU A 29 -3.32 -13.00 5.76
N GLY A 30 -3.26 -13.68 4.61
CA GLY A 30 -2.08 -14.46 4.19
C GLY A 30 -0.80 -13.62 4.06
N ALA A 31 -0.90 -12.30 3.91
CA ALA A 31 0.25 -11.42 3.83
C ALA A 31 1.15 -11.44 5.08
N ILE A 32 0.63 -11.81 6.25
CA ILE A 32 1.43 -11.93 7.49
C ILE A 32 2.45 -13.08 7.43
N ASN A 33 2.20 -14.07 6.58
CA ASN A 33 3.05 -15.26 6.43
C ASN A 33 4.16 -15.05 5.40
N VAL A 34 4.14 -13.92 4.68
CA VAL A 34 5.15 -13.61 3.67
C VAL A 34 6.31 -12.89 4.35
N GLN A 35 7.48 -13.54 4.35
CA GLN A 35 8.71 -12.94 4.85
C GLN A 35 9.48 -12.33 3.68
N LEU A 36 9.76 -11.04 3.77
CA LEU A 36 10.62 -10.32 2.83
C LEU A 36 11.96 -10.07 3.50
N THR A 37 13.04 -10.45 2.82
CA THR A 37 14.39 -10.15 3.27
C THR A 37 14.71 -8.67 3.03
N PRO A 38 15.76 -8.13 3.68
CA PRO A 38 16.23 -6.78 3.37
C PRO A 38 16.69 -6.59 1.92
N ALA A 39 17.01 -7.66 1.20
CA ALA A 39 17.33 -7.59 -0.23
C ALA A 39 16.05 -7.42 -1.06
N ASP A 40 15.01 -8.22 -0.77
CA ASP A 40 13.72 -8.16 -1.46
C ASP A 40 13.07 -6.77 -1.29
N LEU A 41 13.11 -6.21 -0.07
CA LEU A 41 12.58 -4.87 0.18
C LEU A 41 13.30 -3.80 -0.65
N ARG A 42 14.61 -3.90 -0.80
CA ARG A 42 15.42 -2.98 -1.61
C ARG A 42 15.15 -3.12 -3.10
N GLU A 43 14.96 -4.35 -3.57
CA GLU A 43 14.60 -4.61 -4.96
C GLU A 43 13.23 -4.02 -5.30
N ILE A 44 12.24 -4.24 -4.44
CA ILE A 44 10.89 -3.69 -4.61
C ILE A 44 10.94 -2.15 -4.60
N ASP A 45 11.64 -1.53 -3.65
CA ASP A 45 11.77 -0.07 -3.58
C ASP A 45 12.47 0.52 -4.82
N THR A 46 13.51 -0.14 -5.32
CA THR A 46 14.22 0.24 -6.55
C THR A 46 13.33 0.10 -7.79
N ALA A 47 12.46 -0.92 -7.83
CA ALA A 47 11.51 -1.11 -8.92
C ALA A 47 10.38 -0.05 -8.87
N VAL A 48 9.81 0.19 -7.68
CA VAL A 48 8.69 1.12 -7.48
C VAL A 48 9.12 2.57 -7.74
N SER A 49 10.32 2.97 -7.33
CA SER A 49 10.85 4.32 -7.56
C SER A 49 11.00 4.70 -9.05
N LYS A 50 11.05 3.70 -9.94
CA LYS A 50 11.10 3.92 -11.41
C LYS A 50 9.71 4.13 -12.03
N ILE A 51 8.64 3.88 -11.27
CA ILE A 51 7.28 4.03 -11.76
C ILE A 51 6.91 5.52 -11.78
N LYS A 52 6.62 6.03 -12.98
CA LYS A 52 6.06 7.38 -13.13
C LYS A 52 4.60 7.38 -12.66
N VAL A 53 4.34 8.01 -11.52
CA VAL A 53 2.98 8.17 -11.00
C VAL A 53 2.24 9.21 -11.83
N HIS A 54 1.04 8.85 -12.29
CA HIS A 54 0.17 9.73 -13.08
C HIS A 54 -1.12 10.00 -12.31
N GLY A 55 -1.54 11.26 -12.29
CA GLY A 55 -2.74 11.70 -11.57
C GLY A 55 -2.58 11.80 -10.06
N GLY A 56 -3.60 12.33 -9.39
CA GLY A 56 -3.72 12.37 -7.94
C GLY A 56 -4.66 11.28 -7.41
N ARG A 57 -4.77 11.14 -6.09
CA ARG A 57 -5.72 10.21 -5.45
C ARG A 57 -7.18 10.54 -5.80
N MET A 58 -7.46 11.81 -6.06
CA MET A 58 -8.76 12.36 -6.40
C MET A 58 -8.58 13.27 -7.61
N ASN A 59 -9.65 13.55 -8.36
CA ASN A 59 -9.58 14.56 -9.40
C ASN A 59 -9.44 15.97 -8.80
N GLU A 60 -9.06 16.96 -9.62
CA GLU A 60 -8.75 18.32 -9.15
C GLU A 60 -9.95 18.99 -8.46
N GLU A 61 -11.17 18.72 -8.93
CA GLU A 61 -12.39 19.27 -8.35
C GLU A 61 -12.69 18.69 -6.96
N GLN A 62 -12.53 17.37 -6.79
CA GLN A 62 -12.72 16.71 -5.49
C GLN A 62 -11.63 17.10 -4.49
N MET A 63 -10.41 17.37 -4.95
CA MET A 63 -9.32 17.80 -4.08
C MET A 63 -9.58 19.19 -3.48
N LYS A 64 -10.21 20.11 -4.23
CA LYS A 64 -10.62 21.43 -3.73
C LYS A 64 -11.64 21.36 -2.59
N VAL A 65 -12.55 20.38 -2.63
CA VAL A 65 -13.56 20.21 -1.57
C VAL A 65 -12.91 19.75 -0.26
N VAL A 66 -11.91 18.88 -0.32
CA VAL A 66 -11.19 18.41 0.86
C VAL A 66 -10.38 19.55 1.50
N ASP A 67 -9.68 20.36 0.70
CA ASP A 67 -8.89 21.51 1.17
C ASP A 67 -9.74 22.61 1.83
N GLN A 68 -11.01 22.76 1.46
CA GLN A 68 -11.92 23.74 2.08
C GLN A 68 -12.45 23.32 3.45
N THR A 69 -12.28 22.05 3.83
CA THR A 69 -12.79 21.49 5.09
C THR A 69 -11.71 21.19 6.13
N ALA A 70 -10.46 21.59 5.88
CA ALA A 70 -9.30 21.39 6.75
C ALA A 70 -9.01 22.60 7.65
#